data_AF-I3VNF4-F1
#
_entry.id   AF-I3VNF4-F1
#
_cell.length_a   1.000
_cell.length_b   1.000
_cell.length_c   1.000
_cell.angle_alpha   90.00
_cell.angle_beta   90.00
_cell.angle_gamma   90.00
#
_symmetry.space_group_name_H-M   'P 1'
#
loop_
_entity.id
_entity.type
_entity.pdbx_description
1 polymer ?
#
loop_
_entity_poly.entity_id
_entity_poly.type
_entity_poly.pdbx_seq_one_letter_code
_entity_poly.pdbx_strand_id
1 'polypeptide(L)'
;RFLFEAAGKGKNIFTIWNDVGTATEATKELMAIFDGEKMFNTPKPVSLIERILSVATDKEAWVLDFFAGSGTTAHAVAKLNAEDGGHRRFILISNTEATQAQPDKNLCRDVCAERLRRVLSGYTNTKGQAVAGLGGGFAYLRARRIPRHRLTMKLDHAEVWHAL
;
A
#
# COMPACT_ATOMS: atom_id res chain seq x y z
N ARG A 1 -15.21 28.46 -5.75
CA ARG A 1 -13.95 28.53 -4.99
C ARG A 1 -13.22 29.79 -5.44
N PHE A 2 -12.92 30.73 -4.55
CA PHE A 2 -12.43 32.06 -4.91
C PHE A 2 -10.92 32.06 -5.26
N LEU A 3 -10.51 32.91 -6.21
CA LEU A 3 -9.14 32.99 -6.75
C LEU A 3 -8.08 33.34 -5.70
N PHE A 4 -8.42 34.08 -4.64
CA PHE A 4 -7.46 34.49 -3.61
C PHE A 4 -7.05 33.33 -2.67
N GLU A 5 -7.90 32.31 -2.49
CA GLU A 5 -7.56 31.12 -1.70
C GLU A 5 -6.56 30.19 -2.41
N ALA A 6 -6.44 30.30 -3.74
CA ALA A 6 -5.50 29.53 -4.53
C ALA A 6 -4.08 30.11 -4.48
N ALA A 7 -3.94 31.42 -4.26
CA ALA A 7 -2.65 32.12 -4.25
C ALA A 7 -1.75 31.76 -3.04
N GLY A 8 -2.33 31.27 -1.94
CA GLY A 8 -1.58 30.79 -0.77
C GLY A 8 -1.09 29.34 -0.86
N LYS A 9 -1.51 28.59 -1.88
CA LYS A 9 -1.04 27.22 -2.10
C LYS A 9 0.21 27.28 -2.98
N GLY A 10 1.35 26.87 -2.41
CA GLY A 10 2.60 26.74 -3.17
C GLY A 10 2.42 25.95 -4.47
N LYS A 11 3.29 26.18 -5.45
CA LYS A 11 3.25 25.45 -6.73
C LYS A 11 3.39 23.95 -6.46
N ASN A 12 2.45 23.17 -6.97
CA ASN A 12 2.59 21.72 -6.99
C ASN A 12 3.78 21.37 -7.89
N ILE A 13 4.77 20.68 -7.34
CA ILE A 13 5.90 20.17 -8.10
C ILE A 13 5.43 18.90 -8.80
N PHE A 14 5.41 18.92 -10.12
CA PHE A 14 5.06 17.77 -10.93
C PHE A 14 6.28 16.84 -11.06
N THR A 15 6.01 15.54 -11.19
CA THR A 15 7.04 14.56 -11.57
C THR A 15 7.44 14.77 -13.04
N ILE A 16 8.60 14.22 -13.42
CA ILE A 16 9.03 14.17 -14.82
C ILE A 16 8.15 13.27 -15.69
N TRP A 17 7.40 12.35 -15.07
CA TRP A 17 6.42 11.50 -15.76
C TRP A 17 5.07 12.20 -15.82
N ASN A 18 4.72 12.70 -16.99
CA ASN A 18 3.49 13.49 -17.18
C ASN A 18 2.25 12.61 -17.48
N ASP A 19 2.44 11.30 -17.57
CA ASP A 19 1.47 10.27 -17.92
C ASP A 19 1.01 9.41 -16.72
N VAL A 20 1.43 9.77 -15.50
CA VAL A 20 1.03 9.08 -14.26
C VAL A 20 0.08 9.92 -13.43
N GLY A 21 -0.64 9.26 -12.53
CA GLY A 21 -1.67 9.89 -11.72
C GLY A 21 -1.13 10.88 -10.70
N THR A 22 -2.02 11.70 -10.16
CA THR A 22 -1.76 12.74 -9.17
C THR A 22 -2.11 12.28 -7.76
N ALA A 23 -1.60 12.96 -6.74
CA ALA A 23 -1.97 12.69 -5.34
C ALA A 23 -3.48 12.83 -5.07
N THR A 24 -4.15 13.73 -5.80
CA THR A 24 -5.60 13.91 -5.73
C THR A 24 -6.33 12.67 -6.25
N GLU A 25 -5.89 12.11 -7.37
CA GLU A 25 -6.47 10.88 -7.95
C GLU A 25 -6.21 9.69 -7.04
N ALA A 26 -5.00 9.57 -6.49
CA ALA A 26 -4.66 8.53 -5.51
C ALA A 26 -5.59 8.56 -4.28
N THR A 27 -5.92 9.77 -3.79
CA THR A 27 -6.85 9.95 -2.67
C THR A 27 -8.26 9.51 -3.06
N LYS A 28 -8.74 9.90 -4.25
CA LYS A 28 -10.06 9.52 -4.75
C LYS A 28 -10.18 8.02 -4.96
N GLU A 29 -9.15 7.38 -5.52
CA GLU A 29 -9.10 5.94 -5.72
C GLU A 29 -9.18 5.20 -4.38
N LEU A 30 -8.40 5.65 -3.39
CA LEU A 30 -8.46 5.06 -2.06
C LEU A 30 -9.85 5.22 -1.43
N MET A 31 -10.44 6.42 -1.50
CA MET A 31 -11.81 6.63 -1.01
C MET A 31 -12.82 5.75 -1.75
N ALA A 32 -12.65 5.51 -3.05
CA ALA A 32 -13.52 4.61 -3.81
C ALA A 32 -13.43 3.15 -3.33
N ILE A 33 -12.27 2.72 -2.81
CA ILE A 33 -12.07 1.39 -2.21
C ILE A 33 -12.68 1.31 -0.81
N PHE A 34 -12.69 2.42 -0.07
CA PHE A 34 -13.12 2.51 1.34
C PHE A 34 -14.47 3.19 1.50
N ASP A 35 -15.44 2.95 0.60
CA ASP A 35 -16.83 3.42 0.75
C ASP A 35 -16.97 4.94 0.93
N GLY A 36 -16.02 5.71 0.40
CA GLY A 36 -15.95 7.17 0.50
C GLY A 36 -15.15 7.69 1.70
N GLU A 37 -14.66 6.82 2.58
CA GLU A 37 -13.88 7.21 3.74
C GLU A 37 -12.44 7.56 3.39
N LYS A 38 -11.95 8.65 3.98
CA LYS A 38 -10.57 9.09 3.81
C LYS A 38 -9.65 8.40 4.83
N MET A 39 -9.30 7.15 4.55
CA MET A 39 -8.48 6.31 5.44
C MET A 39 -6.99 6.66 5.45
N PHE A 40 -6.50 7.38 4.44
CA PHE A 40 -5.10 7.81 4.36
C PHE A 40 -4.97 9.18 3.70
N ASN A 41 -4.04 10.00 4.17
CA ASN A 41 -3.93 11.40 3.73
C ASN A 41 -3.20 11.58 2.39
N THR A 42 -2.15 10.81 2.18
CA THR A 42 -1.20 11.02 1.07
C THR A 42 -0.84 9.70 0.37
N PRO A 43 -1.83 8.94 -0.13
CA PRO A 43 -1.52 7.73 -0.87
C PRO A 43 -0.75 8.08 -2.14
N LYS A 44 0.18 7.20 -2.54
CA LYS A 44 0.82 7.32 -3.84
C LYS A 44 -0.18 6.93 -4.94
N PRO A 45 -0.10 7.52 -6.14
CA PRO A 45 -0.86 7.05 -7.30
C PRO A 45 -0.43 5.63 -7.70
N VAL A 46 -1.38 4.74 -7.98
CA VAL A 46 -1.07 3.35 -8.42
C VAL A 46 -0.30 3.37 -9.73
N SER A 47 -0.75 4.17 -10.70
CA SER A 47 -0.10 4.31 -12.02
C SER A 47 1.36 4.77 -11.94
N LEU A 48 1.72 5.57 -10.93
CA LEU A 48 3.12 5.92 -10.70
C LEU A 48 3.95 4.68 -10.31
N ILE A 49 3.42 3.82 -9.45
CA ILE A 49 4.12 2.60 -9.05
C ILE A 49 4.13 1.56 -10.17
N GLU A 50 3.04 1.41 -10.92
CA GLU A 50 2.99 0.56 -12.12
C GLU A 50 4.07 0.98 -13.14
N ARG A 51 4.24 2.29 -13.33
CA ARG A 51 5.29 2.83 -14.20
C ARG A 51 6.69 2.48 -13.72
N ILE A 52 6.95 2.57 -12.41
CA ILE A 52 8.24 2.17 -11.83
C ILE A 52 8.48 0.67 -12.03
N LEU A 53 7.51 -0.17 -11.71
CA LEU A 53 7.63 -1.62 -11.77
C LEU A 53 7.80 -2.12 -13.22
N SER A 54 7.05 -1.56 -14.17
CA SER A 54 7.18 -1.94 -15.60
C SER A 54 8.56 -1.66 -16.18
N VAL A 55 9.30 -0.70 -15.63
CA VAL A 55 10.68 -0.38 -16.06
C VAL A 55 11.72 -1.17 -15.26
N ALA A 56 11.48 -1.39 -13.97
CA ALA A 56 12.48 -1.91 -13.04
C ALA A 56 12.41 -3.43 -12.79
N THR A 57 11.36 -4.11 -13.25
CA THR A 57 11.10 -5.51 -12.90
C THR A 57 10.68 -6.37 -14.09
N ASP A 58 10.98 -7.66 -14.01
CA ASP A 58 10.37 -8.67 -14.89
C ASP A 58 9.04 -9.19 -14.30
N LYS A 59 8.45 -10.20 -14.95
CA LYS A 59 7.16 -10.78 -14.55
C LYS A 59 7.22 -11.70 -13.33
N GLU A 60 8.41 -12.10 -12.85
CA GLU A 60 8.60 -13.04 -11.73
C GLU A 60 9.22 -12.38 -10.48
N ALA A 61 9.48 -11.08 -10.56
CA ALA A 61 10.22 -10.32 -9.58
C ALA A 61 9.59 -10.30 -8.19
N TRP A 62 10.46 -10.13 -7.19
CA TRP A 62 10.07 -9.79 -5.82
C TRP A 62 10.18 -8.28 -5.60
N VAL A 63 9.09 -7.68 -5.14
CA VAL A 63 8.98 -6.24 -4.84
C VAL A 63 8.91 -6.04 -3.34
N LEU A 64 9.85 -5.27 -2.79
CA LEU A 64 9.94 -5.02 -1.36
C LEU A 64 9.71 -3.53 -1.07
N ASP A 65 8.75 -3.24 -0.20
CA ASP A 65 8.44 -1.88 0.24
C ASP A 65 8.38 -1.81 1.77
N PHE A 66 9.41 -1.21 2.35
CA PHE A 66 9.55 -1.03 3.81
C PHE A 66 8.72 0.13 4.39
N PHE A 67 8.06 0.92 3.53
CA PHE A 67 7.24 2.06 3.89
C PHE A 67 5.90 1.99 3.17
N ALA A 68 5.25 0.82 3.25
CA ALA A 68 4.10 0.49 2.42
C ALA A 68 2.91 1.45 2.59
N GLY A 69 2.77 2.07 3.78
CA GLY A 69 1.76 3.08 4.05
C GLY A 69 0.36 2.57 3.73
N SER A 70 -0.28 3.13 2.69
CA SER A 70 -1.60 2.72 2.21
C SER A 70 -1.63 1.43 1.39
N GLY A 71 -0.51 0.75 1.15
CA GLY A 71 -0.46 -0.50 0.36
C GLY A 71 -0.53 -0.29 -1.15
N THR A 72 -0.12 0.89 -1.65
CA THR A 72 -0.17 1.22 -3.09
C THR A 72 0.70 0.27 -3.92
N THR A 73 1.85 -0.14 -3.38
CA THR A 73 2.81 -0.99 -4.10
C THR A 73 2.26 -2.36 -4.44
N ALA A 74 1.62 -3.04 -3.49
CA ALA A 74 1.01 -4.34 -3.77
C ALA A 74 -0.25 -4.25 -4.65
N HIS A 75 -1.00 -3.14 -4.60
CA HIS A 75 -2.07 -2.89 -5.58
C HIS A 75 -1.47 -2.83 -6.99
N ALA A 76 -0.43 -2.04 -7.22
CA ALA A 76 0.23 -1.95 -8.52
C ALA A 76 0.78 -3.31 -9.01
N VAL A 77 1.37 -4.11 -8.11
CA VAL A 77 1.82 -5.47 -8.44
C VAL A 77 0.66 -6.36 -8.89
N ALA A 78 -0.43 -6.40 -8.13
CA ALA A 78 -1.60 -7.21 -8.48
C ALA A 78 -2.21 -6.80 -9.82
N LYS A 79 -2.25 -5.48 -10.08
CA LYS A 79 -2.78 -4.94 -11.33
C LYS A 79 -1.91 -5.32 -12.52
N LEU A 80 -0.59 -5.13 -12.44
CA LEU A 80 0.32 -5.55 -13.50
C LEU A 80 0.23 -7.05 -13.78
N ASN A 81 0.18 -7.89 -12.74
CA ASN A 81 0.00 -9.34 -12.93
C ASN A 81 -1.32 -9.69 -13.63
N ALA A 82 -2.41 -8.99 -13.31
CA ALA A 82 -3.69 -9.19 -13.99
C ALA A 82 -3.66 -8.72 -15.46
N GLU A 83 -2.91 -7.65 -15.76
CA GLU A 83 -2.80 -7.08 -17.12
C GLU A 83 -1.86 -7.87 -18.03
N ASP A 84 -0.70 -8.29 -17.52
CA ASP A 84 0.35 -8.91 -18.33
C ASP A 84 0.53 -10.42 -18.09
N GLY A 85 -0.30 -11.01 -17.22
CA GLY A 85 -0.23 -12.43 -16.86
C GLY A 85 1.01 -12.80 -16.04
N GLY A 86 1.68 -11.83 -15.42
CA GLY A 86 2.86 -12.07 -14.58
C GLY A 86 2.56 -12.68 -13.21
N HIS A 87 3.63 -13.06 -12.53
CA HIS A 87 3.62 -13.67 -11.19
C HIS A 87 4.53 -12.93 -10.21
N ARG A 88 4.60 -11.60 -10.34
CA ARG A 88 5.35 -10.74 -9.40
C ARG A 88 4.83 -10.92 -7.99
N ARG A 89 5.74 -10.99 -7.03
CA ARG A 89 5.44 -11.17 -5.61
C ARG A 89 5.86 -9.94 -4.82
N PHE A 90 5.23 -9.70 -3.68
CA PHE A 90 5.54 -8.53 -2.87
C PHE A 90 5.77 -8.89 -1.40
N ILE A 91 6.59 -8.08 -0.73
CA ILE A 91 6.71 -8.01 0.72
C ILE A 91 6.49 -6.54 1.10
N LEU A 92 5.47 -6.31 1.93
CA LEU A 92 5.17 -4.98 2.44
C LEU A 92 5.43 -4.95 3.94
N ILE A 93 6.10 -3.89 4.39
CA ILE A 93 6.28 -3.58 5.80
C ILE A 93 5.65 -2.22 6.08
N SER A 94 4.83 -2.17 7.13
CA SER A 94 4.18 -0.98 7.64
C SER A 94 4.07 -1.07 9.15
N ASN A 95 4.08 0.07 9.82
CA ASN A 95 3.91 0.15 11.27
C ASN A 95 2.42 0.35 11.64
N THR A 96 2.13 0.39 12.93
CA THR A 96 0.77 0.68 13.41
C THR A 96 0.44 2.16 13.38
N GLU A 97 1.46 3.02 13.49
CA GLU A 97 1.34 4.46 13.81
C GLU A 97 0.52 4.75 15.08
N ALA A 98 0.41 3.78 15.99
CA ALA A 98 -0.24 3.96 17.27
C ALA A 98 0.48 5.05 18.08
N THR A 99 -0.29 5.90 18.74
CA THR A 99 0.22 6.94 19.65
C THR A 99 -0.45 6.77 21.01
N GLN A 100 0.01 7.48 22.05
CA GLN A 100 -0.66 7.44 23.35
C GLN A 100 -2.12 7.88 23.28
N ALA A 101 -2.45 8.83 22.40
CA ALA A 101 -3.82 9.29 22.18
C ALA A 101 -4.66 8.34 21.30
N GLN A 102 -4.01 7.49 20.50
CA GLN A 102 -4.64 6.54 19.59
C GLN A 102 -3.93 5.18 19.68
N PRO A 103 -4.06 4.47 20.81
CA PRO A 103 -3.32 3.23 21.04
C PRO A 103 -3.76 2.09 20.10
N ASP A 104 -5.03 2.12 19.66
CA ASP A 104 -5.63 1.10 18.81
C ASP A 104 -5.43 1.35 17.31
N LYS A 105 -4.86 2.51 16.93
CA LYS A 105 -4.57 2.83 15.54
C LYS A 105 -3.62 1.79 14.98
N ASN A 106 -4.00 1.19 13.86
CA ASN A 106 -3.17 0.23 13.17
C ASN A 106 -3.23 0.44 11.66
N LEU A 107 -2.37 1.33 11.15
CA LEU A 107 -2.29 1.63 9.73
C LEU A 107 -2.09 0.38 8.86
N CYS A 108 -1.21 -0.54 9.28
CA CYS A 108 -0.95 -1.77 8.56
C CYS A 108 -2.20 -2.66 8.45
N ARG A 109 -2.95 -2.85 9.55
CA ARG A 109 -4.17 -3.69 9.58
C ARG A 109 -5.35 -3.03 8.86
N ASP A 110 -5.62 -1.78 9.21
CA ASP A 110 -6.89 -1.11 8.92
C ASP A 110 -6.90 -0.40 7.56
N VAL A 111 -5.71 -0.10 7.01
CA VAL A 111 -5.58 0.59 5.73
C VAL A 111 -4.84 -0.26 4.72
N CYS A 112 -3.59 -0.65 5.01
CA CYS A 112 -2.76 -1.37 4.03
C CYS A 112 -3.33 -2.76 3.69
N ALA A 113 -3.53 -3.59 4.71
CA ALA A 113 -4.06 -4.94 4.52
C ALA A 113 -5.50 -4.91 4.03
N GLU A 114 -6.32 -3.98 4.52
CA GLU A 114 -7.71 -3.86 4.11
C GLU A 114 -7.86 -3.41 2.66
N ARG A 115 -7.05 -2.45 2.19
CA ARG A 115 -6.97 -2.08 0.77
C ARG A 115 -6.68 -3.32 -0.07
N LEU A 116 -5.72 -4.14 0.35
CA LEU A 116 -5.35 -5.35 -0.40
C LEU A 116 -6.46 -6.39 -0.41
N ARG A 117 -7.14 -6.64 0.71
CA ARG A 117 -8.28 -7.57 0.73
C ARG A 117 -9.30 -7.16 -0.33
N ARG A 118 -9.74 -5.90 -0.29
CA ARG A 118 -10.75 -5.36 -1.21
C ARG A 118 -10.31 -5.37 -2.66
N VAL A 119 -9.07 -4.96 -2.96
CA VAL A 119 -8.57 -4.91 -4.34
C VAL A 119 -8.37 -6.32 -4.92
N LEU A 120 -7.93 -7.29 -4.12
CA LEU A 120 -7.72 -8.67 -4.58
C LEU A 120 -9.04 -9.43 -4.72
N SER A 121 -10.01 -9.23 -3.81
CA SER A 121 -11.32 -9.90 -3.84
C SER A 121 -12.36 -9.22 -4.73
N GLY A 122 -12.18 -7.93 -5.01
CA GLY A 122 -13.19 -7.06 -5.59
C GLY A 122 -13.96 -6.30 -4.51
N TYR A 123 -14.56 -5.18 -4.91
CA TYR A 123 -15.27 -4.25 -4.03
C TYR A 123 -16.31 -3.45 -4.81
N THR A 124 -17.25 -2.84 -4.11
CA THR A 124 -18.21 -1.89 -4.70
C THR A 124 -17.67 -0.48 -4.54
N ASN A 125 -17.53 0.26 -5.63
CA ASN A 125 -17.04 1.64 -5.56
C ASN A 125 -18.12 2.60 -5.03
N THR A 126 -17.73 3.84 -4.74
CA THR A 126 -18.63 4.90 -4.25
C THR A 126 -19.77 5.29 -5.22
N LYS A 127 -19.72 4.81 -6.47
CA LYS A 127 -20.80 4.98 -7.46
C LYS A 127 -21.75 3.78 -7.50
N GLY A 128 -21.61 2.82 -6.59
CA GLY A 128 -22.40 1.59 -6.55
C GLY A 128 -22.02 0.57 -7.61
N GLN A 129 -20.88 0.73 -8.29
CA GLN A 129 -20.45 -0.18 -9.34
C GLN A 129 -19.53 -1.26 -8.74
N ALA A 130 -19.80 -2.52 -9.08
CA ALA A 130 -18.92 -3.62 -8.72
C ALA A 130 -17.60 -3.54 -9.52
N VAL A 131 -16.48 -3.56 -8.81
CA VAL A 131 -15.14 -3.67 -9.35
C VAL A 131 -14.65 -5.10 -9.10
N ALA A 132 -14.33 -5.81 -10.17
CA ALA A 132 -13.81 -7.17 -10.07
C ALA A 132 -12.47 -7.20 -9.33
N GLY A 133 -12.25 -8.27 -8.55
CA GLY A 133 -10.99 -8.48 -7.86
C GLY A 133 -9.86 -8.78 -8.84
N LEU A 134 -8.66 -8.28 -8.53
CA LEU A 134 -7.45 -8.56 -9.32
C LEU A 134 -6.92 -9.99 -9.12
N GLY A 135 -7.45 -10.73 -8.14
CA GLY A 135 -7.01 -12.09 -7.82
C GLY A 135 -5.70 -12.12 -7.03
N GLY A 136 -5.30 -13.32 -6.58
CA GLY A 136 -4.14 -13.52 -5.72
C GLY A 136 -4.48 -13.47 -4.22
N GLY A 137 -3.46 -13.36 -3.38
CA GLY A 137 -3.60 -13.38 -1.93
C GLY A 137 -2.34 -12.94 -1.22
N PHE A 138 -2.45 -12.72 0.09
CA PHE A 138 -1.32 -12.36 0.93
C PHE A 138 -1.47 -12.92 2.34
N ALA A 139 -0.34 -13.12 3.02
CA ALA A 139 -0.30 -13.42 4.44
C ALA A 139 -0.06 -12.13 5.23
N TYR A 140 -0.82 -11.94 6.31
CA TYR A 140 -0.61 -10.84 7.25
C TYR A 140 0.17 -11.34 8.46
N LEU A 141 1.37 -10.81 8.65
CA LEU A 141 2.27 -11.18 9.74
C LEU A 141 2.52 -10.00 10.67
N ARG A 142 2.82 -10.27 11.94
CA ARG A 142 3.21 -9.26 12.92
C ARG A 142 4.56 -9.61 13.51
N ALA A 143 5.48 -8.65 13.49
CA ALA A 143 6.73 -8.78 14.20
C ALA A 143 6.46 -8.84 15.72
N ARG A 144 7.08 -9.81 16.39
CA ARG A 144 7.07 -9.90 17.85
C ARG A 144 8.44 -9.43 18.37
N ARG A 145 8.43 -8.41 19.24
CA ARG A 145 9.68 -7.97 19.88
C ARG A 145 10.23 -9.08 20.75
N ILE A 146 11.47 -9.49 20.48
CA ILE A 146 12.21 -10.41 21.34
C ILE A 146 13.03 -9.59 22.34
N PRO A 147 12.84 -9.79 23.67
CA PRO A 147 13.66 -9.11 24.68
C PRO A 147 15.14 -9.42 24.50
N ARG A 148 16.01 -8.41 24.66
CA ARG A 148 17.46 -8.55 24.46
C ARG A 148 18.09 -9.68 25.28
N HIS A 149 17.63 -9.90 26.52
CA HIS A 149 18.12 -10.98 27.39
C HIS A 149 17.78 -12.39 26.88
N ARG A 150 16.83 -12.53 25.95
CA ARG A 150 16.50 -13.80 25.30
C ARG A 150 17.32 -14.06 24.04
N LEU A 151 18.04 -13.05 23.51
CA LEU A 151 18.86 -13.20 22.30
C LEU A 151 20.15 -14.01 22.56
N THR A 152 20.64 -14.04 23.80
CA THR A 152 21.88 -14.74 24.21
C THR A 152 21.64 -16.20 24.60
N MET A 153 20.39 -16.62 24.81
CA MET A 153 20.03 -18.02 24.87
C MET A 153 19.74 -18.46 23.43
N LYS A 154 20.55 -19.40 22.91
CA LYS A 154 20.48 -19.99 21.56
C LYS A 154 19.15 -19.70 20.84
N LEU A 155 19.20 -18.82 19.84
CA LEU A 155 18.13 -18.75 18.84
C LEU A 155 17.99 -20.17 18.28
N ASP A 156 16.83 -20.80 18.50
CA ASP A 156 16.57 -22.08 17.88
C ASP A 156 16.47 -21.87 16.35
N HIS A 157 16.79 -22.86 15.53
CA HIS A 157 16.76 -22.72 14.06
C HIS A 157 15.37 -22.26 13.56
N ALA A 158 14.30 -22.59 14.30
CA ALA A 158 12.95 -22.14 14.03
C ALA A 158 12.75 -20.61 14.25
N GLU A 159 13.57 -19.96 15.08
CA GLU A 159 13.46 -18.54 15.41
C GLU A 159 14.24 -17.63 14.44
N VAL A 160 15.18 -18.18 13.67
CA VAL A 160 15.98 -17.44 12.67
C VAL A 160 15.11 -16.94 11.51
N TRP A 161 14.07 -17.67 11.14
CA TRP A 161 13.10 -17.24 10.11
C TRP A 161 12.19 -16.07 10.57
N HIS A 162 12.21 -15.72 11.86
CA HIS A 162 11.45 -14.58 12.39
C HIS A 162 12.26 -13.28 12.48
N ALA A 163 13.54 -13.31 12.09
CA ALA A 163 14.49 -12.20 12.24
C ALA A 163 15.07 -11.66 10.92
N LEU A 164 14.71 -12.23 9.77
CA LEU A 164 15.09 -11.76 8.43
C LEU A 164 13.88 -11.16 7.69
#